data_AF-A0A455SKN1-F1
#
_entry.id   AF-A0A455SKN1-F1
#
_cell.length_a   1.000
_cell.length_b   1.000
_cell.length_c   1.000
_cell.angle_alpha   90.00
_cell.angle_beta   90.00
_cell.angle_gamma   90.00
#
_symmetry.space_group_name_H-M   'P 1'
#
loop_
_entity.id
_entity.type
_entity.pdbx_description
1 polymer ?
#
loop_
_entity_poly.entity_id
_entity_poly.type
_entity_poly.pdbx_seq_one_letter_code
_entity_poly.pdbx_strand_id
1 'polypeptide(L)'
;MFFSWLIRYGHVAAATLWVGGYALLAFVIIPLIGKGASEVLTRLAVTTLRVLTYTGTLTMGFGLILITRTRGFPHLFGSAWGSLIITGFVIALVLLGLGDGALRPAILAIPGTGDNTRARRFAIIGFILVVLAVGVMTAAPLVV
;
A
#
# COMPACT_ATOMS: atom_id res chain seq x y z
N MET A 1 -24.73 -12.54 6.09
CA MET A 1 -24.10 -12.63 4.74
C MET A 1 -23.72 -11.27 4.18
N PHE A 2 -24.63 -10.30 4.10
CA PHE A 2 -24.35 -8.95 3.57
C PHE A 2 -23.16 -8.24 4.24
N PHE A 3 -23.08 -8.22 5.57
CA PHE A 3 -22.00 -7.52 6.29
C PHE A 3 -20.61 -8.10 6.01
N SER A 4 -20.47 -9.43 5.96
CA SER A 4 -19.20 -10.09 5.63
C SER A 4 -18.77 -9.82 4.19
N TRP A 5 -19.73 -9.78 3.26
CA TRP A 5 -19.45 -9.40 1.87
C TRP A 5 -18.95 -7.96 1.78
N LEU A 6 -19.62 -7.02 2.48
CA LEU A 6 -19.27 -5.61 2.48
C LEU A 6 -17.85 -5.37 3.00
N ILE A 7 -17.44 -6.05 4.07
CA ILE A 7 -16.07 -5.96 4.61
C ILE A 7 -15.05 -6.49 3.60
N ARG A 8 -15.31 -7.64 2.95
CA ARG A 8 -14.42 -8.19 1.92
C ARG A 8 -14.29 -7.24 0.74
N TYR A 9 -15.42 -6.70 0.27
CA TYR A 9 -15.44 -5.71 -0.81
C TYR A 9 -14.64 -4.47 -0.41
N GLY A 10 -14.87 -3.92 0.78
CA GLY A 10 -14.12 -2.77 1.30
C GLY A 10 -12.62 -3.02 1.40
N HIS A 11 -12.22 -4.21 1.88
CA HIS A 11 -10.82 -4.62 1.95
C HIS A 11 -10.16 -4.64 0.56
N VAL A 12 -10.82 -5.28 -0.42
CA VAL A 12 -10.30 -5.41 -1.80
C VAL A 12 -10.32 -4.07 -2.53
N ALA A 13 -11.36 -3.26 -2.35
CA ALA A 13 -11.45 -1.94 -2.96
C ALA A 13 -10.34 -1.02 -2.44
N ALA A 14 -10.11 -1.00 -1.12
CA ALA A 14 -9.03 -0.24 -0.52
C ALA A 14 -7.65 -0.73 -0.98
N ALA A 15 -7.43 -2.05 -1.06
CA ALA A 15 -6.20 -2.63 -1.58
C ALA A 15 -5.95 -2.27 -3.05
N THR A 16 -7.00 -2.28 -3.89
CA THR A 16 -6.92 -1.89 -5.31
C THR A 16 -6.48 -0.43 -5.47
N LEU A 17 -7.05 0.48 -4.69
CA LEU A 17 -6.62 1.88 -4.67
C LEU A 17 -5.16 2.02 -4.24
N TRP A 18 -4.73 1.18 -3.30
CA TRP A 18 -3.35 1.18 -2.82
C TRP A 18 -2.35 0.72 -3.88
N VAL A 19 -2.65 -0.39 -4.57
CA VAL A 19 -1.86 -0.89 -5.72
C VAL A 19 -1.80 0.16 -6.83
N GLY A 20 -2.98 0.67 -7.23
CA GLY A 20 -3.11 1.62 -8.33
C GLY A 20 -2.40 2.94 -8.03
N GLY A 21 -2.48 3.44 -6.80
CA GLY A 21 -1.81 4.69 -6.44
C GLY A 21 -0.29 4.57 -6.39
N TYR A 22 0.27 3.46 -5.89
CA TYR A 22 1.71 3.23 -5.98
C TYR A 22 2.18 3.07 -7.43
N ALA A 23 1.42 2.38 -8.27
CA ALA A 23 1.72 2.29 -9.71
C ALA A 23 1.69 3.68 -10.38
N LEU A 24 0.64 4.47 -10.10
CA LEU A 24 0.49 5.83 -10.62
C LEU A 24 1.67 6.74 -10.20
N LEU A 25 2.08 6.67 -8.93
CA LEU A 25 3.23 7.42 -8.44
C LEU A 25 4.53 6.99 -9.13
N ALA A 26 4.79 5.68 -9.19
CA ALA A 26 6.05 5.12 -9.68
C ALA A 26 6.26 5.34 -11.19
N PHE A 27 5.20 5.18 -11.98
CA PHE A 27 5.31 5.12 -13.44
C PHE A 27 4.79 6.35 -14.16
N VAL A 28 3.99 7.19 -13.50
CA VAL A 28 3.38 8.37 -14.14
C VAL A 28 3.79 9.66 -13.46
N ILE A 29 3.40 9.87 -12.19
CA ILE A 29 3.52 11.18 -11.54
C ILE A 29 4.99 11.56 -11.31
N ILE A 30 5.79 10.71 -10.64
CA ILE A 30 7.18 11.06 -10.30
C ILE A 30 8.07 11.20 -11.56
N PRO A 31 7.95 10.35 -12.58
CA PRO A 31 8.64 10.56 -13.85
C PRO A 31 8.28 11.88 -14.52
N LEU A 32 7.01 12.29 -14.49
CA LEU A 32 6.59 13.58 -15.05
C LEU A 32 7.14 14.77 -14.27
N ILE A 33 7.16 14.70 -12.93
CA ILE A 33 7.78 15.75 -12.10
C ILE A 33 9.26 15.93 -12.48
N GLY A 34 10.00 14.84 -12.74
CA GLY A 34 11.42 14.92 -13.12
C GLY A 34 11.68 15.45 -14.54
N LYS A 35 10.70 15.42 -15.44
CA LYS A 35 10.82 15.99 -16.80
C LYS A 35 10.55 17.51 -16.85
N GLY A 36 10.06 18.08 -15.75
CA GLY A 36 9.69 19.47 -15.64
C GLY A 36 8.90 19.64 -14.36
N ALA A 37 9.54 20.21 -13.33
CA ALA A 37 8.96 20.29 -12.00
C ALA A 37 7.76 21.25 -11.99
N SER A 38 6.55 20.69 -12.12
CA SER A 38 5.30 21.42 -11.91
C SER A 38 4.86 21.32 -10.46
N GLU A 39 4.65 22.46 -9.81
CA GLU A 39 4.13 22.51 -8.44
C GLU A 39 2.80 21.75 -8.30
N VAL A 40 1.96 21.79 -9.35
CA VAL A 40 0.69 21.06 -9.41
C VAL A 40 0.92 19.54 -9.32
N LEU A 41 1.90 19.01 -10.07
CA LEU A 41 2.23 17.58 -10.04
C LEU A 41 2.80 17.16 -8.68
N THR A 42 3.63 17.99 -8.04
CA THR A 42 4.15 17.73 -6.69
C THR A 42 3.01 17.69 -5.67
N ARG A 43 2.08 18.66 -5.72
CA ARG A 43 0.89 18.66 -4.84
C ARG A 43 0.00 17.44 -5.08
N LEU A 44 -0.20 17.05 -6.34
CA LEU A 44 -0.94 15.84 -6.70
C LEU A 44 -0.26 14.60 -6.09
N ALA A 45 1.05 14.45 -6.25
CA ALA A 45 1.81 13.31 -5.72
C ALA A 45 1.68 13.19 -4.19
N VAL A 46 1.78 14.32 -3.48
CA VAL A 46 1.63 14.37 -2.01
C VAL A 46 0.19 14.07 -1.59
N THR A 47 -0.79 14.50 -2.38
CA THR A 47 -2.21 14.20 -2.15
C THR A 47 -2.50 12.72 -2.36
N THR A 48 -1.96 12.13 -3.44
CA THR A 48 -2.04 10.70 -3.70
C THR A 48 -1.45 9.92 -2.53
N LEU A 49 -0.26 10.28 -2.03
CA LEU A 49 0.32 9.63 -0.84
C LEU A 49 -0.61 9.65 0.37
N ARG A 50 -1.26 10.79 0.64
CA ARG A 50 -2.22 10.88 1.75
C ARG A 50 -3.42 9.95 1.57
N VAL A 51 -3.94 9.84 0.34
CA VAL A 51 -4.99 8.87 -0.01
C VAL A 51 -4.47 7.44 0.20
N LEU A 52 -3.21 7.16 -0.13
CA LEU A 52 -2.60 5.85 0.11
C LEU A 52 -2.45 5.51 1.59
N THR A 53 -2.15 6.50 2.45
CA THR A 53 -2.13 6.31 3.90
C THR A 53 -3.52 5.92 4.43
N TYR A 54 -4.59 6.61 3.99
CA TYR A 54 -5.96 6.28 4.40
C TYR A 54 -6.41 4.92 3.86
N THR A 55 -6.20 4.65 2.58
CA THR A 55 -6.61 3.38 1.95
C THR A 55 -5.82 2.19 2.49
N GLY A 56 -4.52 2.34 2.76
CA GLY A 56 -3.72 1.31 3.44
C GLY A 56 -4.24 1.03 4.85
N THR A 57 -4.58 2.07 5.61
CA THR A 57 -5.18 1.94 6.95
C THR A 57 -6.52 1.22 6.90
N LEU A 58 -7.40 1.59 5.96
CA LEU A 58 -8.68 0.91 5.74
C LEU A 58 -8.49 -0.56 5.35
N THR A 59 -7.52 -0.85 4.47
CA THR A 59 -7.19 -2.21 4.07
C THR A 59 -6.83 -3.06 5.29
N MET A 60 -5.92 -2.57 6.15
CA MET A 60 -5.56 -3.27 7.38
C MET A 60 -6.74 -3.41 8.34
N GLY A 61 -7.51 -2.35 8.55
CA GLY A 61 -8.69 -2.36 9.43
C GLY A 61 -9.72 -3.42 9.00
N PHE A 62 -10.08 -3.44 7.72
CA PHE A 62 -10.96 -4.48 7.19
C PHE A 62 -10.33 -5.88 7.28
N GLY A 63 -9.01 -6.00 7.06
CA GLY A 63 -8.29 -7.26 7.21
C GLY A 63 -8.37 -7.82 8.64
N LEU A 64 -8.17 -6.98 9.65
CA LEU A 64 -8.30 -7.34 11.06
C LEU A 64 -9.73 -7.81 11.39
N ILE A 65 -10.74 -7.13 10.84
CA ILE A 65 -12.14 -7.57 11.00
C ILE A 65 -12.35 -8.92 10.30
N LEU A 66 -11.79 -9.14 9.11
CA LEU A 66 -11.91 -10.42 8.40
C LEU A 66 -11.29 -11.59 9.17
N ILE A 67 -10.22 -11.37 9.92
CA ILE A 67 -9.63 -12.40 10.80
C ILE A 67 -10.69 -12.91 11.79
N THR A 68 -11.45 -12.01 12.44
CA THR A 68 -12.53 -12.40 13.38
C THR A 68 -13.68 -13.17 12.72
N ARG A 69 -13.82 -13.06 11.40
CA ARG A 69 -14.92 -13.64 10.62
C ARG A 69 -14.50 -14.85 9.79
N THR A 70 -13.23 -15.24 9.83
CA THR A 70 -12.68 -16.36 9.06
C THR A 70 -12.19 -17.45 10.01
N ARG A 71 -10.90 -17.51 10.32
CA ARG A 71 -10.30 -18.52 11.19
C ARG A 71 -10.12 -18.03 12.63
N GLY A 72 -10.18 -16.72 12.87
CA GLY A 72 -9.99 -16.14 14.19
C GLY A 72 -8.52 -15.91 14.55
N PHE A 73 -8.31 -15.04 15.55
CA PHE A 73 -6.98 -14.68 16.06
C PHE A 73 -6.15 -15.85 16.61
N PRO A 74 -6.71 -16.91 17.24
CA PRO A 74 -5.91 -18.03 17.74
C PRO A 74 -5.08 -18.73 16.66
N HIS A 75 -5.54 -18.73 15.41
CA HIS A 75 -4.84 -19.36 14.29
C HIS A 75 -3.75 -18.47 13.67
N LEU A 76 -3.53 -17.25 14.15
CA LEU A 76 -2.46 -16.39 13.63
C LEU A 76 -1.06 -16.93 13.95
N PHE A 77 -0.91 -17.62 15.07
CA PHE A 77 0.37 -18.13 15.52
C PHE A 77 0.43 -19.64 15.29
N GLY A 78 1.54 -20.12 14.71
CA GLY A 78 1.77 -21.55 14.50
C GLY A 78 1.03 -22.18 13.32
N SER A 79 0.40 -21.40 12.44
CA SER A 79 -0.21 -21.91 11.20
C SER A 79 0.36 -21.26 9.95
N ALA A 80 0.35 -21.98 8.83
CA ALA A 80 0.77 -21.46 7.53
C ALA A 80 -0.08 -20.25 7.11
N TRP A 81 -1.40 -20.33 7.31
CA TRP A 81 -2.32 -19.22 7.09
C TRP A 81 -1.93 -17.98 7.92
N GLY A 82 -1.69 -18.16 9.22
CA GLY A 82 -1.31 -17.09 10.12
C GLY A 82 -0.01 -16.40 9.73
N SER A 83 0.98 -17.18 9.27
CA SER A 83 2.25 -16.64 8.76
C SER A 83 2.05 -15.71 7.56
N LEU A 84 1.18 -16.06 6.60
CA LEU A 84 0.88 -15.22 5.45
C LEU A 84 0.15 -13.94 5.87
N ILE A 85 -0.80 -14.03 6.82
CA ILE A 85 -1.49 -12.86 7.37
C ILE A 85 -0.51 -11.90 8.03
N ILE A 86 0.38 -12.42 8.89
CA ILE A 86 1.41 -11.62 9.58
C ILE A 86 2.37 -10.99 8.56
N THR A 87 2.86 -11.76 7.58
CA THR A 87 3.75 -11.24 6.55
C THR A 87 3.11 -10.08 5.78
N GLY A 88 1.87 -10.22 5.31
CA GLY A 88 1.21 -9.12 4.61
C GLY A 88 0.91 -7.93 5.51
N PHE A 89 0.62 -8.15 6.80
CA PHE A 89 0.45 -7.06 7.76
C PHE A 89 1.76 -6.29 8.01
N VAL A 90 2.89 -7.00 8.13
CA VAL A 90 4.23 -6.38 8.26
C VAL A 90 4.56 -5.56 7.02
N ILE A 91 4.33 -6.11 5.82
CA ILE A 91 4.52 -5.37 4.57
C ILE A 91 3.65 -4.11 4.56
N ALA A 92 2.41 -4.21 5.04
CA ALA A 92 1.50 -3.07 5.09
C ALA A 92 1.99 -1.94 6.02
N LEU A 93 2.55 -2.29 7.18
CA LEU A 93 3.17 -1.32 8.09
C LEU A 93 4.40 -0.66 7.47
N VAL A 94 5.25 -1.44 6.80
CA VAL A 94 6.43 -0.92 6.07
C VAL A 94 5.99 0.07 4.99
N LEU A 95 4.91 -0.23 4.27
CA LEU A 95 4.37 0.65 3.23
C LEU A 95 3.83 1.97 3.77
N LEU A 96 3.15 1.95 4.93
CA LEU A 96 2.73 3.18 5.60
C LEU A 96 3.95 4.03 6.00
N GLY A 97 4.95 3.41 6.61
CA GLY A 97 6.19 4.10 6.98
C GLY A 97 6.95 4.63 5.76
N LEU A 98 6.99 3.88 4.66
CA LEU A 98 7.64 4.29 3.41
C LEU A 98 6.95 5.50 2.79
N GLY A 99 5.62 5.54 2.77
CA GLY A 99 4.84 6.62 2.18
C GLY A 99 5.18 7.98 2.79
N ASP A 100 4.87 8.15 4.08
CA ASP A 100 5.06 9.44 4.77
C ASP A 100 6.50 9.68 5.25
N GLY A 101 7.24 8.62 5.59
CA GLY A 101 8.60 8.71 6.16
C GLY A 101 9.72 8.81 5.13
N ALA A 102 9.57 8.26 3.92
CA ALA A 102 10.63 8.23 2.91
C ALA A 102 10.22 8.87 1.58
N LEU A 103 9.05 8.50 1.05
CA LEU A 103 8.61 8.91 -0.27
C LEU A 103 8.13 10.37 -0.30
N ARG A 104 7.33 10.80 0.67
CA ARG A 104 6.88 12.21 0.80
C ARG A 104 8.05 13.20 0.85
N PRO A 105 9.06 13.05 1.74
CA PRO A 105 10.22 13.94 1.75
C PRO A 105 11.00 13.92 0.43
N ALA A 106 11.16 12.76 -0.18
CA ALA A 106 11.86 12.63 -1.46
C ALA A 106 11.14 13.36 -2.60
N ILE A 107 9.80 13.36 -2.63
CA ILE A 107 9.00 14.11 -3.60
C ILE A 107 9.12 15.62 -3.39
N LEU A 108 9.05 16.07 -2.12
CA LEU A 108 9.12 17.49 -1.78
C LEU A 108 10.50 18.10 -2.07
N ALA A 109 11.56 17.28 -2.12
CA ALA A 109 12.91 17.74 -2.46
C ALA A 109 13.11 17.99 -3.95
N ILE A 110 12.32 17.38 -4.84
CA ILE A 110 12.55 17.41 -6.30
C ILE A 110 12.63 18.83 -6.87
N PRO A 111 11.73 19.78 -6.51
CA PRO A 111 11.82 21.15 -7.03
C PRO A 111 13.13 21.87 -6.68
N GLY A 112 13.75 21.52 -5.55
CA GLY A 112 15.01 22.14 -5.10
C GLY A 112 16.26 21.45 -5.63
N THR A 113 16.20 20.16 -5.99
CA THR A 113 17.36 19.39 -6.45
C THR A 113 17.35 19.09 -7.95
N GLY A 114 16.18 19.11 -8.60
CA GLY A 114 15.98 18.60 -9.95
C GLY A 114 16.09 17.08 -10.10
N ASP A 115 16.49 16.36 -9.05
CA ASP A 115 16.67 14.90 -9.07
C ASP A 115 15.45 14.17 -8.47
N ASN A 116 14.81 13.34 -9.29
CA ASN A 116 13.68 12.51 -8.88
C ASN A 116 14.04 11.04 -8.62
N THR A 117 15.31 10.66 -8.72
CA THR A 117 15.77 9.25 -8.64
C THR A 117 15.36 8.60 -7.32
N ARG A 118 15.55 9.32 -6.21
CA ARG A 118 15.21 8.81 -4.86
C ARG A 118 13.71 8.58 -4.70
N ALA A 119 12.89 9.55 -5.10
CA ALA A 119 11.44 9.43 -5.07
C ALA A 119 10.96 8.26 -5.94
N ARG A 120 11.52 8.12 -7.14
CA ARG A 120 11.18 7.03 -8.06
C ARG A 120 11.52 5.66 -7.48
N ARG A 121 12.71 5.52 -6.87
CA ARG A 121 13.11 4.27 -6.21
C ARG A 121 12.14 3.88 -5.10
N PHE A 122 11.79 4.82 -4.21
CA PHE A 122 10.85 4.53 -3.14
C PHE A 122 9.44 4.19 -3.65
N ALA A 123 8.96 4.88 -4.68
CA ALA A 123 7.67 4.54 -5.28
C ALA A 123 7.66 3.15 -5.92
N ILE A 124 8.74 2.75 -6.60
CA ILE A 124 8.89 1.39 -7.16
C ILE A 124 8.97 0.35 -6.04
N ILE A 125 9.75 0.59 -4.98
CA ILE A 125 9.82 -0.30 -3.82
C ILE A 125 8.43 -0.46 -3.20
N GLY A 126 7.70 0.65 -3.02
CA GLY A 126 6.33 0.63 -2.52
C GLY A 126 5.40 -0.18 -3.43
N PHE A 127 5.48 0.02 -4.75
CA PHE A 127 4.70 -0.77 -5.70
C PHE A 127 5.00 -2.28 -5.61
N ILE A 128 6.28 -2.67 -5.58
CA ILE A 128 6.69 -4.07 -5.45
C ILE A 128 6.16 -4.67 -4.14
N LEU A 129 6.32 -3.95 -3.02
CA LEU A 129 5.83 -4.40 -1.73
C LEU A 129 4.32 -4.59 -1.71
N VAL A 130 3.53 -3.69 -2.31
CA VAL A 130 2.07 -3.86 -2.40
C VAL A 130 1.73 -5.09 -3.25
N VAL A 131 2.40 -5.29 -4.39
CA VAL A 131 2.18 -6.48 -5.23
C VAL A 131 2.51 -7.77 -4.47
N LEU A 132 3.60 -7.78 -3.71
CA LEU A 132 3.96 -8.91 -2.85
C LEU A 132 2.91 -9.14 -1.76
N ALA A 133 2.40 -8.09 -1.12
CA ALA A 133 1.33 -8.20 -0.14
C ALA A 133 0.06 -8.81 -0.76
N VAL A 134 -0.31 -8.41 -1.97
CA VAL A 134 -1.44 -9.02 -2.71
C VAL A 134 -1.17 -10.49 -2.99
N GLY A 135 0.03 -10.86 -3.47
CA GLY A 135 0.40 -12.25 -3.74
C GLY A 135 0.36 -13.14 -2.48
N VAL A 136 0.84 -12.62 -1.35
CA VAL A 136 0.76 -13.31 -0.05
C VAL A 136 -0.71 -13.52 0.36
N MET A 137 -1.55 -12.50 0.17
CA MET A 137 -2.97 -12.56 0.54
C MET A 137 -3.80 -13.46 -0.38
N THR A 138 -3.46 -13.58 -1.66
CA THR A 138 -4.12 -14.53 -2.58
C THR A 138 -3.71 -15.98 -2.30
N ALA A 139 -2.53 -16.21 -1.73
CA ALA A 139 -2.09 -17.53 -1.28
C ALA A 139 -2.76 -17.96 0.04
N ALA A 140 -3.14 -17.03 0.91
CA ALA A 140 -3.69 -17.33 2.24
C ALA A 140 -4.93 -18.26 2.25
N PRO A 141 -5.90 -18.15 1.31
CA PRO A 141 -7.01 -19.08 1.23
C PRO A 141 -6.63 -20.50 0.78
N LEU A 142 -5.46 -20.68 0.16
CA LEU A 142 -5.02 -21.95 -0.42
C LEU A 142 -4.31 -22.86 0.58
N VAL A 143 -3.84 -22.31 1.70
CA VAL A 143 -3.15 -23.06 2.76
C VAL A 143 -4.15 -23.53 3.81
N VAL A 144 -4.08 -24.81 4.18
CA VAL A 144 -4.95 -25.42 5.21
C VAL A 144 -4.40 -25.13 6.60
#